data_AF-A0A2P5VJG0-F1
#
_entry.id   AF-A0A2P5VJG0-F1
#
_cell.length_a   1.000
_cell.length_b   1.000
_cell.length_c   1.000
_cell.angle_alpha   90.00
_cell.angle_beta   90.00
_cell.angle_gamma   90.00
#
_symmetry.space_group_name_H-M   'P 1'
#
loop_
_entity.id
_entity.type
_entity.pdbx_description
1 polymer ?
#
loop_
_entity_poly.entity_id
_entity_poly.type
_entity_poly.pdbx_seq_one_letter_code
_entity_poly.pdbx_strand_id
1 'polypeptide(L)'
;PPALRHIMGLLLELADEAVLPKRYLEIGLVVVSKLNDCKYCVAHHAPRLMDLGLSAEATANILADKVPGFDEVDTVVRDYAMQVTETPGRIRDAMHERLRKHFSEEQIVELTLRIALCGFFNRFNDAMSIEMEDGVEAELMARTAAAGD
;
A
#
# COMPACT_ATOMS: atom_id res chain seq x y z
N PRO A 1 -11.26 21.59 -9.10
CA PRO A 1 -9.92 22.18 -8.83
C PRO A 1 -8.84 21.42 -9.62
N PRO A 2 -7.69 22.03 -9.95
CA PRO A 2 -6.62 21.36 -10.68
C PRO A 2 -6.18 20.02 -10.04
N ALA A 3 -6.10 19.99 -8.70
CA ALA A 3 -5.76 18.77 -7.96
C ALA A 3 -6.70 17.58 -8.30
N LEU A 4 -8.02 17.79 -8.30
CA LEU A 4 -8.98 16.73 -8.65
C LEU A 4 -8.89 16.30 -10.12
N ARG A 5 -8.50 17.18 -11.03
CA ARG A 5 -8.38 16.84 -12.46
C ARG A 5 -7.12 16.00 -12.72
N HIS A 6 -5.98 16.47 -12.21
CA HIS A 6 -4.69 15.90 -12.58
C HIS A 6 -4.29 14.71 -11.71
N ILE A 7 -4.59 14.74 -10.41
CA ILE A 7 -4.26 13.61 -9.53
C ILE A 7 -5.18 12.42 -9.83
N MET A 8 -6.50 12.64 -9.98
CA MET A 8 -7.40 11.53 -10.31
C MET A 8 -7.15 10.97 -11.71
N GLY A 9 -6.90 11.83 -12.71
CA GLY A 9 -6.53 11.38 -14.06
C GLY A 9 -5.29 10.48 -14.04
N LEU A 10 -4.22 10.92 -13.38
CA LEU A 10 -3.01 10.12 -13.21
C LEU A 10 -3.31 8.78 -12.51
N LEU A 11 -4.08 8.76 -11.43
CA LEU A 11 -4.38 7.52 -10.71
C LEU A 11 -5.17 6.50 -11.54
N LEU A 12 -6.08 6.98 -12.40
CA LEU A 12 -6.86 6.15 -13.32
C LEU A 12 -5.97 5.62 -14.44
N GLU A 13 -5.15 6.47 -15.05
CA GLU A 13 -4.19 6.05 -16.09
C GLU A 13 -3.21 4.99 -15.56
N LEU A 14 -2.64 5.17 -14.36
CA LEU A 14 -1.79 4.16 -13.72
C LEU A 14 -2.54 2.84 -13.48
N ALA A 15 -3.83 2.90 -13.16
CA ALA A 15 -4.66 1.71 -12.95
C ALA A 15 -5.00 0.98 -14.26
N ASP A 16 -5.16 1.73 -15.36
CA ASP A 16 -5.43 1.20 -16.69
C ASP A 16 -4.19 0.57 -17.31
N GLU A 17 -3.02 1.22 -17.20
CA GLU A 17 -1.73 0.69 -17.67
C GLU A 17 -1.29 -0.53 -16.86
N ALA A 18 -1.53 -0.51 -15.53
CA ALA A 18 -1.31 -1.63 -14.63
C ALA A 18 0.09 -2.29 -14.75
N VAL A 19 1.14 -1.49 -14.99
CA VAL A 19 2.51 -2.00 -15.16
C VAL A 19 3.04 -2.64 -13.87
N LEU A 20 2.60 -2.16 -12.70
CA LEU A 20 2.87 -2.78 -11.41
C LEU A 20 1.76 -3.79 -11.04
N PRO A 21 2.10 -5.06 -10.76
CA PRO A 21 1.11 -6.03 -10.30
C PRO A 21 0.36 -5.57 -9.05
N LYS A 22 -0.97 -5.71 -9.06
CA LYS A 22 -1.88 -5.20 -8.02
C LYS A 22 -1.48 -5.64 -6.60
N ARG A 23 -0.96 -6.85 -6.43
CA ARG A 23 -0.49 -7.36 -5.13
C ARG A 23 0.56 -6.44 -4.51
N TYR A 24 1.57 -6.07 -5.29
CA TYR A 24 2.68 -5.25 -4.81
C TYR A 24 2.27 -3.78 -4.63
N LEU A 25 1.36 -3.30 -5.49
CA LEU A 25 0.71 -2.01 -5.27
C LEU A 25 0.00 -1.98 -3.91
N GLU A 26 -0.89 -2.92 -3.63
CA GLU A 26 -1.67 -2.92 -2.39
C GLU A 26 -0.80 -3.20 -1.15
N ILE A 27 0.25 -4.03 -1.23
CA ILE A 27 1.23 -4.17 -0.13
C ILE A 27 1.85 -2.82 0.22
N GLY A 28 2.35 -2.08 -0.78
CA GLY A 28 2.93 -0.76 -0.54
C GLY A 28 1.94 0.21 0.12
N LEU A 29 0.71 0.25 -0.37
CA LEU A 29 -0.35 1.15 0.13
C LEU A 29 -0.77 0.81 1.56
N VAL A 30 -0.95 -0.47 1.89
CA VAL A 30 -1.32 -0.90 3.25
C VAL A 30 -0.16 -0.63 4.22
N VAL A 31 1.09 -0.91 3.84
CA VAL A 31 2.27 -0.62 4.67
C VAL A 31 2.37 0.87 5.01
N VAL A 32 2.30 1.75 4.01
CA VAL A 32 2.37 3.20 4.20
C VAL A 32 1.22 3.69 5.08
N SER A 33 0.00 3.21 4.82
CA SER A 33 -1.20 3.60 5.57
C SER A 33 -1.14 3.14 7.03
N LYS A 34 -0.58 1.95 7.31
CA LYS A 34 -0.36 1.45 8.66
C LYS A 34 0.72 2.26 9.41
N LEU A 35 1.82 2.60 8.75
CA LEU A 35 2.88 3.43 9.34
C LEU A 35 2.40 4.84 9.67
N ASN A 36 1.54 5.41 8.82
CA ASN A 36 0.97 6.74 9.02
C ASN A 36 -0.29 6.75 9.91
N ASP A 37 -0.74 5.59 10.40
CA ASP A 37 -1.99 5.41 11.17
C ASP A 37 -3.27 5.96 10.47
N CYS A 38 -3.30 5.96 9.12
CA CYS A 38 -4.50 6.38 8.36
C CYS A 38 -5.56 5.27 8.34
N LYS A 39 -6.53 5.33 9.26
CA LYS A 39 -7.62 4.35 9.36
C LYS A 39 -8.46 4.27 8.08
N TYR A 40 -8.82 5.42 7.50
CA TYR A 40 -9.57 5.50 6.24
C TYR A 40 -8.86 4.69 5.13
N CYS A 41 -7.56 4.92 4.99
CA CYS A 41 -6.75 4.33 3.93
C CYS A 41 -6.55 2.83 4.15
N VAL A 42 -6.29 2.40 5.40
CA VAL A 42 -6.21 0.98 5.75
C VAL A 42 -7.52 0.28 5.42
N ALA A 43 -8.67 0.86 5.75
CA ALA A 43 -9.97 0.22 5.53
C ALA A 43 -10.31 0.04 4.04
N HIS A 44 -9.81 0.91 3.17
CA HIS A 44 -10.01 0.81 1.72
C HIS A 44 -9.02 -0.11 1.01
N HIS A 45 -7.79 -0.23 1.51
CA HIS A 45 -6.72 -0.99 0.86
C HIS A 45 -6.56 -2.42 1.42
N ALA A 46 -6.79 -2.64 2.71
CA ALA A 46 -6.64 -3.95 3.32
C ALA A 46 -7.57 -5.03 2.71
N PRO A 47 -8.87 -4.77 2.46
CA PRO A 47 -9.75 -5.75 1.82
C PRO A 47 -9.28 -6.15 0.42
N ARG A 48 -8.78 -5.18 -0.36
CA ARG A 48 -8.23 -5.43 -1.71
C ARG A 48 -6.99 -6.32 -1.66
N LEU A 49 -6.12 -6.11 -0.67
CA LEU A 49 -4.97 -6.99 -0.48
C LEU A 49 -5.39 -8.41 -0.08
N MET A 50 -6.46 -8.54 0.71
CA MET A 50 -7.04 -9.85 1.04
C MET A 50 -7.63 -10.55 -0.19
N ASP A 51 -8.31 -9.81 -1.07
CA ASP A 51 -8.82 -10.34 -2.36
C ASP A 51 -7.68 -10.82 -3.28
N LEU A 52 -6.46 -10.35 -3.05
CA LEU A 52 -5.23 -10.76 -3.75
C LEU A 52 -4.49 -11.92 -3.03
N GLY A 53 -5.18 -12.61 -2.12
CA GLY A 53 -4.75 -13.87 -1.52
C GLY A 53 -3.93 -13.76 -0.24
N LEU A 54 -3.79 -12.56 0.36
CA LEU A 54 -3.19 -12.43 1.67
C LEU A 54 -4.23 -12.67 2.77
N SER A 55 -3.89 -13.39 3.85
CA SER A 55 -4.83 -13.58 4.95
C SER A 55 -5.11 -12.27 5.69
N ALA A 56 -6.22 -12.21 6.43
CA ALA A 56 -6.53 -11.03 7.23
C ALA A 56 -5.50 -10.83 8.36
N GLU A 57 -5.02 -11.92 8.97
CA GLU A 57 -3.96 -11.89 9.98
C GLU A 57 -2.67 -11.29 9.40
N ALA A 58 -2.26 -11.76 8.22
CA ALA A 58 -1.07 -11.25 7.55
C ALA A 58 -1.22 -9.78 7.14
N THR A 59 -2.40 -9.38 6.67
CA THR A 59 -2.71 -7.97 6.32
C THR A 59 -2.70 -7.07 7.56
N ALA A 60 -3.21 -7.55 8.70
CA ALA A 60 -3.20 -6.80 9.95
C ALA A 60 -1.78 -6.61 10.50
N ASN A 61 -0.93 -7.65 10.36
CA ASN A 61 0.44 -7.70 10.86
C ASN A 61 1.50 -7.40 9.79
N ILE A 62 1.15 -6.71 8.71
CA ILE A 62 2.01 -6.54 7.53
C ILE A 62 3.39 -5.90 7.82
N LEU A 63 3.48 -5.13 8.91
CA LEU A 63 4.72 -4.47 9.36
C LEU A 63 5.67 -5.41 10.14
N ALA A 64 5.25 -6.64 10.46
CA ALA A 64 6.08 -7.58 11.18
C ALA A 64 7.27 -8.08 10.32
N ASP A 65 8.38 -8.43 10.98
CA ASP A 65 9.57 -8.99 10.33
C ASP A 65 9.24 -10.24 9.49
N LYS A 66 8.27 -11.04 9.95
CA LYS A 66 7.76 -12.22 9.24
C LYS A 66 6.25 -12.13 9.15
N VAL A 67 5.75 -12.11 7.91
CA VAL A 67 4.32 -12.07 7.62
C VAL A 67 3.94 -13.40 6.97
N PRO A 68 2.98 -14.16 7.53
CA PRO A 68 2.51 -15.40 6.92
C PRO A 68 2.03 -15.17 5.47
N GLY A 69 2.42 -16.05 4.56
CA GLY A 69 2.03 -15.95 3.14
C GLY A 69 2.78 -14.88 2.33
N PHE A 70 3.79 -14.21 2.90
CA PHE A 70 4.74 -13.41 2.12
C PHE A 70 5.79 -14.30 1.47
N ASP A 71 6.07 -13.99 0.20
CA ASP A 71 7.27 -14.45 -0.47
C ASP A 71 8.42 -13.42 -0.38
N GLU A 72 9.51 -13.67 -1.13
CA GLU A 72 10.65 -12.75 -1.21
C GLU A 72 10.26 -11.39 -1.80
N VAL A 73 9.39 -11.36 -2.82
CA VAL A 73 9.00 -10.14 -3.52
C VAL A 73 8.10 -9.29 -2.63
N ASP A 74 7.12 -9.91 -1.96
CA ASP A 74 6.27 -9.26 -0.97
C ASP A 74 7.10 -8.60 0.14
N THR A 75 8.11 -9.31 0.63
CA THR A 75 9.04 -8.82 1.64
C THR A 75 9.84 -7.61 1.14
N VAL A 76 10.39 -7.69 -0.09
CA VAL A 76 11.12 -6.56 -0.70
C VAL A 76 10.23 -5.33 -0.83
N VAL A 77 8.98 -5.49 -1.29
CA VAL A 77 8.04 -4.39 -1.47
C VAL A 77 7.67 -3.74 -0.13
N ARG A 78 7.39 -4.56 0.89
CA ARG A 78 7.09 -4.08 2.26
C ARG A 78 8.27 -3.33 2.86
N ASP A 79 9.47 -3.89 2.82
CA ASP A 79 10.68 -3.24 3.35
C ASP A 79 10.96 -1.91 2.62
N TYR A 80 10.75 -1.88 1.30
CA TYR A 80 10.93 -0.69 0.50
C TYR A 80 9.91 0.40 0.86
N ALA A 81 8.63 0.05 0.98
CA ALA A 81 7.58 0.97 1.38
C ALA A 81 7.82 1.57 2.77
N MET A 82 8.33 0.77 3.71
CA MET A 82 8.76 1.27 5.02
C MET A 82 9.88 2.31 4.88
N GLN A 83 10.93 2.02 4.10
CA GLN A 83 12.04 2.96 3.91
C GLN A 83 11.64 4.24 3.19
N VAL A 84 10.79 4.17 2.15
CA VAL A 84 10.27 5.35 1.45
C VAL A 84 9.48 6.24 2.41
N THR A 85 8.76 5.65 3.36
CA THR A 85 7.94 6.39 4.33
C THR A 85 8.79 7.00 5.44
N GLU A 86 9.69 6.23 6.05
CA GLU A 86 10.39 6.63 7.28
C GLU A 86 11.76 7.27 7.02
N THR A 87 12.50 6.80 6.02
CA THR A 87 13.90 7.18 5.77
C THR A 87 14.25 7.30 4.28
N PRO A 88 13.46 8.01 3.45
CA PRO A 88 13.63 8.01 1.99
C PRO A 88 15.02 8.48 1.54
N GLY A 89 15.65 9.41 2.26
CA GLY A 89 17.02 9.88 1.98
C GLY A 89 18.14 8.91 2.37
N ARG A 90 17.81 7.73 2.90
CA ARG A 90 18.77 6.69 3.34
C ARG A 90 18.64 5.38 2.58
N ILE A 91 17.75 5.28 1.60
CA ILE A 91 17.65 4.13 0.72
C ILE A 91 18.99 3.97 -0.01
N ARG A 92 19.59 2.79 0.10
CA ARG A 92 20.92 2.50 -0.47
C ARG A 92 20.81 1.62 -1.71
N ASP A 93 21.90 1.57 -2.48
CA ASP A 93 22.00 0.77 -3.72
C ASP A 93 21.58 -0.68 -3.51
N ALA A 94 21.90 -1.28 -2.36
CA ALA A 94 21.49 -2.65 -2.02
C ALA A 94 19.96 -2.86 -2.05
N MET A 95 19.15 -1.86 -1.68
CA MET A 95 17.69 -1.95 -1.80
C MET A 95 17.25 -1.85 -3.26
N HIS A 96 17.82 -0.94 -4.04
CA HIS A 96 17.55 -0.83 -5.47
C HIS A 96 17.98 -2.09 -6.24
N GLU A 97 19.08 -2.72 -5.86
CA GLU A 97 19.53 -4.01 -6.39
C GLU A 97 18.54 -5.14 -6.07
N ARG A 98 17.99 -5.19 -4.85
CA ARG A 98 16.93 -6.15 -4.50
C ARG A 98 15.68 -5.94 -5.36
N LEU A 99 15.23 -4.69 -5.53
CA LEU A 99 14.07 -4.38 -6.38
C LEU A 99 14.31 -4.78 -7.85
N ARG A 100 15.46 -4.46 -8.41
CA ARG A 100 15.84 -4.78 -9.80
C ARG A 100 15.90 -6.27 -10.12
N LYS A 101 15.93 -7.15 -9.12
CA LYS A 101 15.83 -8.60 -9.35
C LYS A 101 14.41 -9.03 -9.76
N HIS A 102 13.40 -8.24 -9.42
CA HIS A 102 11.99 -8.61 -9.58
C HIS A 102 11.18 -7.61 -10.42
N PHE A 103 11.63 -6.37 -10.50
CA PHE A 103 10.91 -5.27 -11.13
C PHE A 103 11.74 -4.57 -12.21
N SER A 104 11.07 -4.13 -13.26
CA SER A 104 11.64 -3.19 -14.23
C SER A 104 11.82 -1.80 -13.59
N GLU A 105 12.64 -0.94 -14.21
CA GLU A 105 12.79 0.45 -13.76
C GLU A 105 11.45 1.20 -13.76
N GLU A 106 10.60 0.97 -14.77
CA GLU A 106 9.25 1.54 -14.84
C GLU A 106 8.37 1.10 -13.66
N GLN A 107 8.40 -0.18 -13.30
CA GLN A 107 7.66 -0.70 -12.15
C GLN A 107 8.18 -0.14 -10.83
N ILE A 108 9.50 0.07 -10.69
CA ILE A 108 10.10 0.68 -9.50
C ILE A 108 9.68 2.14 -9.38
N VAL A 109 9.68 2.89 -10.48
CA VAL A 109 9.19 4.29 -10.52
C VAL A 109 7.72 4.34 -10.12
N GLU A 110 6.87 3.48 -10.68
CA GLU A 110 5.46 3.44 -10.32
C GLU A 110 5.26 3.06 -8.85
N LEU A 111 5.92 2.02 -8.35
CA LEU A 111 5.84 1.61 -6.95
C LEU A 111 6.18 2.78 -6.02
N THR A 112 7.30 3.47 -6.29
CA THR A 112 7.74 4.63 -5.51
C THR A 112 6.72 5.76 -5.53
N LEU A 113 6.19 6.08 -6.72
CA LEU A 113 5.18 7.12 -6.90
C LEU A 113 3.89 6.80 -6.15
N ARG A 114 3.41 5.56 -6.24
CA ARG A 114 2.17 5.09 -5.58
C ARG A 114 2.31 5.11 -4.06
N ILE A 115 3.46 4.71 -3.53
CA ILE A 115 3.79 4.80 -2.09
C ILE A 115 3.79 6.28 -1.64
N ALA A 116 4.47 7.17 -2.37
CA ALA A 116 4.55 8.58 -2.02
C ALA A 116 3.17 9.28 -2.09
N LEU A 117 2.38 8.98 -3.11
CA LEU A 117 1.00 9.49 -3.25
C LEU A 117 0.10 8.95 -2.14
N CYS A 118 0.22 7.67 -1.77
CA CYS A 118 -0.51 7.11 -0.63
C CYS A 118 -0.19 7.89 0.66
N GLY A 119 1.10 8.15 0.93
CA GLY A 119 1.50 8.97 2.07
C GLY A 119 0.96 10.40 2.03
N PHE A 120 0.86 11.00 0.83
CA PHE A 120 0.16 12.28 0.63
C PHE A 120 -1.32 12.18 1.00
N PHE A 121 -2.04 11.17 0.51
CA PHE A 121 -3.47 10.98 0.80
C PHE A 121 -3.75 10.67 2.26
N ASN A 122 -2.89 9.89 2.93
CA ASN A 122 -2.98 9.65 4.36
C ASN A 122 -3.02 10.99 5.11
N ARG A 123 -1.99 11.82 4.90
CA ARG A 123 -1.89 13.15 5.52
C ARG A 123 -3.03 14.08 5.14
N PHE A 124 -3.46 14.05 3.88
CA PHE A 124 -4.54 14.89 3.39
C PHE A 124 -5.88 14.52 4.04
N ASN A 125 -6.21 13.22 4.08
CA ASN A 125 -7.45 12.72 4.65
C ASN A 125 -7.54 13.00 6.15
N ASP A 126 -6.44 12.75 6.88
CA ASP A 126 -6.38 13.02 8.33
C ASP A 126 -6.52 14.53 8.60
N ALA A 127 -5.80 15.38 7.86
CA ALA A 127 -5.87 16.84 8.03
C ALA A 127 -7.25 17.42 7.70
N MET A 128 -7.96 16.82 6.75
CA MET A 128 -9.33 17.22 6.38
C MET A 128 -10.40 16.55 7.26
N SER A 129 -10.01 15.64 8.15
CA SER A 129 -10.93 14.82 8.96
C SER A 129 -12.00 14.15 8.10
N ILE A 130 -11.57 13.54 6.99
CA ILE A 130 -12.47 12.79 6.11
C ILE A 130 -13.07 11.62 6.89
N GLU A 131 -14.39 11.60 7.00
CA GLU A 131 -15.12 10.53 7.66
C GLU A 131 -15.17 9.27 6.79
N MET A 132 -15.21 8.12 7.44
CA MET A 132 -15.41 6.85 6.77
C MET A 132 -16.83 6.77 6.21
N GLU A 133 -16.97 6.24 5.00
CA GLU A 133 -18.26 5.91 4.41
C GLU A 133 -18.96 4.77 5.19
N ASP A 134 -20.29 4.83 5.22
CA ASP A 134 -21.11 3.83 5.92
C ASP A 134 -20.79 2.40 5.46
N GLY A 135 -20.53 1.52 6.43
CA GLY A 135 -20.32 0.09 6.20
C GLY A 135 -18.88 -0.33 5.89
N VAL A 136 -17.97 0.58 5.56
CA VAL A 136 -16.57 0.23 5.22
C VAL A 136 -15.85 -0.40 6.41
N GLU A 137 -15.98 0.17 7.61
CA GLU A 137 -15.39 -0.42 8.83
C GLU A 137 -16.00 -1.78 9.17
N ALA A 138 -17.33 -1.91 9.01
CA ALA A 138 -18.04 -3.14 9.30
C ALA A 138 -17.62 -4.27 8.34
N GLU A 139 -17.43 -3.96 7.05
CA GLU A 139 -16.92 -4.92 6.07
C GLU A 139 -15.50 -5.38 6.45
N LEU A 140 -14.61 -4.43 6.77
CA LEU A 140 -13.25 -4.78 7.19
C LEU A 140 -13.27 -5.69 8.42
N MET A 141 -14.04 -5.32 9.45
CA MET A 141 -14.18 -6.12 10.67
C MET A 141 -14.69 -7.52 10.37
N ALA A 142 -15.73 -7.66 9.54
CA ALA A 142 -16.28 -8.95 9.15
C ALA A 142 -15.24 -9.84 8.46
N ARG A 143 -14.44 -9.27 7.54
CA ARG A 143 -13.34 -9.99 6.88
C ARG A 143 -12.26 -10.43 7.85
N THR A 144 -11.91 -9.58 8.82
CA THR A 144 -10.92 -9.95 9.85
C THR A 144 -11.42 -11.02 10.81
N ALA A 145 -12.71 -11.01 11.17
CA ALA A 145 -13.30 -11.99 12.07
C ALA A 145 -13.44 -13.37 11.39
N ALA A 146 -13.88 -13.41 10.13
CA ALA A 146 -14.02 -14.64 9.36
C ALA A 146 -12.69 -15.36 9.07
N ALA A 147 -11.56 -14.70 9.27
CA ALA A 147 -10.22 -15.27 9.09
C ALA A 147 -9.58 -15.77 10.38
N GLY A 148 -10.23 -15.58 11.54
CA GLY A 148 -9.77 -16.03 12.86
C GLY A 148 -10.37 -17.37 13.32
N ASP A 149 -11.27 -17.95 12.52
CA ASP A 149 -11.86 -19.30 12.68
C ASP A 149 -11.16 -20.32 11.76
#